data_AF-A0A428WFV5-F1
#
_entry.id   AF-A0A428WFV5-F1
#
_cell.length_a   1.000
_cell.length_b   1.000
_cell.length_c   1.000
_cell.angle_alpha   90.00
_cell.angle_beta   90.00
_cell.angle_gamma   90.00
#
_symmetry.space_group_name_H-M   'P 1'
#
loop_
_entity.id
_entity.type
_entity.pdbx_description
1 polymer ?
#
loop_
_entity_poly.entity_id
_entity_poly.type
_entity_poly.pdbx_seq_one_letter_code
_entity_poly.pdbx_strand_id
1 'polypeptide(L)'
;VAETAFTNTLFVAMPSEAAANGDYLLPTVFHSVQSDESRHISNGYSILLMALADEDNRQLLERDLRYAWWNNHCVVDAAIGTFIEYGTKDRRKDRDSYAEMWRRWIYDDYYRSYLIPLEKYGLVIPHDLVEKAWDRIYNQHYVHRVAQFFATGWPVNYWRIDAMTDTDFAWFEHKYPGWYDQFGKWWEAYNRLAYPGRNKPIAFENVGYEYPHRCWTCMVPALIREDMVVEKVDGQWRTYCSETCHWTDAVAFRPQYEGRETPNMGRLTGKREWETLYHGQDLADIIADLGYVRDDGKTLIAQPHLDLSDPKKLWTLDDVRGIPFGSPNVTLNQMTDAEREAWAASYRANPNRTPSGV
;
A
#
# COMPACT_ATOMS: atom_id res chain seq x y z
N VAL A 1 -9.84 0.72 15.84
CA VAL A 1 -9.20 -0.06 14.76
C VAL A 1 -7.73 0.28 14.65
N ALA A 2 -7.36 1.46 14.11
CA ALA A 2 -5.97 1.81 13.80
C ALA A 2 -5.01 1.52 14.96
N GLU A 3 -5.27 2.10 16.13
CA GLU A 3 -4.39 1.92 17.29
C GLU A 3 -4.46 0.50 17.83
N THR A 4 -5.64 0.03 18.23
CA THR A 4 -5.81 -1.28 18.89
C THR A 4 -5.39 -2.47 18.03
N ALA A 5 -5.51 -2.38 16.70
CA ALA A 5 -5.11 -3.45 15.80
C ALA A 5 -3.64 -3.28 15.39
N PHE A 6 -3.29 -2.14 14.77
CA PHE A 6 -2.07 -2.04 13.99
C PHE A 6 -0.89 -1.38 14.71
N THR A 7 -1.06 -0.76 15.89
CA THR A 7 0.09 -0.12 16.56
C THR A 7 1.20 -1.09 16.91
N ASN A 8 0.91 -2.36 17.19
CA ASN A 8 1.96 -3.35 17.44
C ASN A 8 2.84 -3.60 16.19
N THR A 9 2.27 -3.57 14.97
CA THR A 9 3.09 -3.70 13.75
C THR A 9 4.01 -2.48 13.56
N LEU A 10 3.54 -1.29 13.96
CA LEU A 10 4.30 -0.04 13.83
C LEU A 10 5.33 0.18 14.96
N PHE A 11 4.95 -0.06 16.21
CA PHE A 11 5.73 0.34 17.39
C PHE A 11 6.40 -0.81 18.13
N VAL A 12 6.23 -2.06 17.66
CA VAL A 12 6.95 -3.22 18.18
C VAL A 12 7.75 -3.90 17.06
N ALA A 13 7.12 -4.28 15.95
CA ALA A 13 7.85 -4.94 14.85
C ALA A 13 8.88 -4.02 14.20
N MET A 14 8.50 -2.82 13.77
CA MET A 14 9.46 -1.92 13.10
C MET A 14 10.67 -1.55 13.97
N PRO A 15 10.51 -1.23 15.28
CA PRO A 15 11.65 -1.13 16.20
C PRO A 15 12.52 -2.39 16.29
N SER A 16 11.90 -3.57 16.33
CA SER A 16 12.65 -4.83 16.37
C SER A 16 13.50 -5.01 15.11
N GLU A 17 12.97 -4.65 13.95
CA GLU A 17 13.73 -4.62 12.69
C GLU A 17 14.82 -3.57 12.68
N ALA A 18 14.55 -2.36 13.17
CA ALA A 18 15.54 -1.30 13.26
C ALA A 18 16.76 -1.76 14.09
N ALA A 19 16.50 -2.34 15.27
CA ALA A 19 17.54 -2.88 16.14
C ALA A 19 18.33 -4.02 15.47
N ALA A 20 17.65 -4.93 14.75
CA ALA A 20 18.31 -6.01 14.00
C ALA A 20 19.23 -5.50 12.89
N ASN A 21 19.01 -4.27 12.39
CA ASN A 21 19.84 -3.60 11.39
C ASN A 21 20.81 -2.58 11.99
N GLY A 22 20.93 -2.53 13.32
CA GLY A 22 21.87 -1.66 14.03
C GLY A 22 21.39 -0.23 14.29
N ASP A 23 20.11 0.07 14.08
CA ASP A 23 19.49 1.33 14.52
C ASP A 23 18.88 1.17 15.92
N TYR A 24 19.49 1.86 16.89
CA TYR A 24 19.02 1.89 18.29
C TYR A 24 18.27 3.19 18.63
N LEU A 25 18.27 4.18 17.73
CA LEU A 25 17.56 5.44 17.94
C LEU A 25 16.05 5.23 17.76
N LEU A 26 15.64 4.59 16.66
CA LEU A 26 14.23 4.35 16.40
C LEU A 26 13.55 3.56 17.52
N PRO A 27 14.11 2.43 18.02
CA PRO A 27 13.53 1.71 19.15
C PRO A 27 13.42 2.54 20.43
N THR A 28 14.45 3.36 20.73
CA THR A 28 14.45 4.21 21.93
C THR A 28 13.26 5.18 21.93
N VAL A 29 12.98 5.79 20.78
CA VAL A 29 11.85 6.73 20.65
C VAL A 29 10.52 5.97 20.57
N PHE A 30 10.43 4.94 19.74
CA PHE A 30 9.16 4.28 19.43
C PHE A 30 8.63 3.46 20.61
N HIS A 31 9.50 2.82 21.41
CA HIS A 31 9.04 2.14 22.63
C HIS A 31 8.53 3.11 23.70
N SER A 32 9.07 4.33 23.75
CA SER A 32 8.51 5.38 24.60
C SER A 32 7.10 5.76 24.14
N VAL A 33 6.89 5.95 22.83
CA VAL A 33 5.56 6.24 22.26
C VAL A 33 4.59 5.09 22.51
N GLN A 34 5.03 3.84 22.30
CA GLN A 34 4.22 2.64 22.50
C GLN A 34 3.65 2.52 23.92
N SER A 35 4.40 2.99 24.94
CA SER A 35 3.94 2.94 26.33
C SER A 35 2.67 3.77 26.58
N ASP A 36 2.40 4.77 25.74
CA ASP A 36 1.21 5.63 25.82
C ASP A 36 -0.02 5.03 25.12
N GLU A 37 0.16 4.08 24.20
CA GLU A 37 -0.92 3.54 23.35
C GLU A 37 -2.05 2.88 24.15
N SER A 38 -1.74 2.28 25.30
CA SER A 38 -2.76 1.68 26.17
C SER A 38 -3.81 2.70 26.65
N ARG A 39 -3.42 3.97 26.83
CA ARG A 39 -4.31 5.07 27.21
C ARG A 39 -5.23 5.45 26.05
N HIS A 40 -4.71 5.48 24.82
CA HIS A 40 -5.49 5.82 23.63
C HIS A 40 -6.48 4.71 23.28
N ILE A 41 -6.05 3.44 23.38
CA ILE A 41 -6.90 2.27 23.21
C ILE A 41 -8.07 2.31 24.22
N SER A 42 -7.81 2.68 25.47
CA SER A 42 -8.85 2.82 26.50
C SER A 42 -9.85 3.93 26.18
N ASN A 43 -9.40 5.04 25.58
CA ASN A 43 -10.30 6.10 25.10
C ASN A 43 -11.23 5.59 23.99
N GLY A 44 -10.68 4.90 22.99
CA GLY A 44 -11.45 4.32 21.90
C GLY A 44 -12.51 3.33 22.38
N TYR A 45 -12.15 2.46 23.34
CA TYR A 45 -13.09 1.53 23.96
C TYR A 45 -14.22 2.25 24.71
N SER A 46 -13.88 3.26 25.52
CA SER A 46 -14.86 4.02 26.31
C SER A 46 -15.84 4.80 25.42
N ILE A 47 -15.34 5.42 24.35
CA ILE A 47 -16.17 6.15 23.36
C ILE A 47 -17.12 5.19 22.65
N LEU A 48 -16.63 4.02 22.24
CA LEU A 48 -17.46 3.01 21.59
C LEU A 48 -18.58 2.53 22.50
N LEU A 49 -18.28 2.22 23.77
CA LEU A 49 -19.31 1.80 24.73
C LEU A 49 -20.33 2.91 25.02
N MET A 50 -19.88 4.17 25.09
CA MET A 50 -20.78 5.31 25.24
C MET A 50 -21.71 5.45 24.03
N ALA A 51 -21.18 5.31 22.81
CA ALA A 51 -21.99 5.38 21.59
C ALA A 51 -23.00 4.22 21.49
N LEU A 52 -22.62 3.03 21.96
CA LEU A 52 -23.47 1.84 22.02
C LEU A 52 -24.55 1.89 23.12
N ALA A 53 -24.51 2.90 24.01
CA ALA A 53 -25.57 3.11 24.98
C ALA A 53 -26.91 3.51 24.32
N ASP A 54 -26.85 4.04 23.09
CA ASP A 54 -28.00 4.31 22.24
C ASP A 54 -27.99 3.32 21.05
N GLU A 55 -29.00 2.45 21.00
CA GLU A 55 -29.09 1.39 20.00
C GLU A 55 -29.22 1.92 18.58
N ASP A 56 -29.76 3.13 18.40
CA ASP A 56 -29.93 3.75 17.08
C ASP A 56 -28.58 4.04 16.42
N ASN A 57 -27.48 4.07 17.19
CA ASN A 57 -26.13 4.28 16.66
C ASN A 57 -25.52 3.04 16.02
N ARG A 58 -26.05 1.83 16.27
CA ARG A 58 -25.44 0.56 15.81
C ARG A 58 -25.18 0.55 14.31
N GLN A 59 -26.18 0.93 13.50
CA GLN A 59 -26.06 0.97 12.04
C GLN A 59 -24.90 1.85 11.56
N LEU A 60 -24.71 3.03 12.15
CA LEU A 60 -23.62 3.92 11.77
C LEU A 60 -22.27 3.41 12.28
N LEU A 61 -22.24 2.84 13.49
CA LEU A 61 -21.03 2.24 14.06
C LEU A 61 -20.55 1.04 13.25
N GLU A 62 -21.46 0.19 12.76
CA GLU A 62 -21.12 -0.95 11.91
C GLU A 62 -20.56 -0.49 10.55
N ARG A 63 -21.19 0.52 9.94
CA ARG A 63 -20.66 1.17 8.73
C ARG A 63 -19.25 1.72 8.94
N ASP A 64 -19.06 2.47 10.01
CA ASP A 64 -17.79 3.13 10.31
C ASP A 64 -16.70 2.12 10.70
N LEU A 65 -17.07 1.06 11.41
CA LEU A 65 -16.18 -0.05 11.73
C LEU A 65 -15.73 -0.80 10.48
N ARG A 66 -16.66 -1.11 9.57
CA ARG A 66 -16.37 -1.74 8.27
C ARG A 66 -15.38 -0.90 7.47
N TYR A 67 -15.64 0.40 7.34
CA TYR A 67 -14.73 1.33 6.67
C TYR A 67 -13.37 1.38 7.36
N ALA A 68 -13.35 1.62 8.68
CA ALA A 68 -12.13 1.81 9.44
C ALA A 68 -11.25 0.55 9.40
N TRP A 69 -11.83 -0.64 9.53
CA TRP A 69 -11.14 -1.91 9.35
C TRP A 69 -10.47 -1.98 7.98
N TRP A 70 -11.26 -1.87 6.91
CA TRP A 70 -10.77 -2.10 5.57
C TRP A 70 -9.75 -1.05 5.10
N ASN A 71 -9.97 0.20 5.46
CA ASN A 71 -9.04 1.28 5.12
C ASN A 71 -7.70 1.10 5.83
N ASN A 72 -7.70 0.71 7.11
CA ASN A 72 -6.45 0.43 7.84
C ASN A 72 -5.74 -0.80 7.27
N HIS A 73 -6.45 -1.90 6.97
CA HIS A 73 -5.88 -3.03 6.26
C HIS A 73 -5.20 -2.59 4.96
N CYS A 74 -5.90 -1.84 4.10
CA CYS A 74 -5.32 -1.41 2.83
C CYS A 74 -4.07 -0.55 3.01
N VAL A 75 -4.10 0.47 3.88
CA VAL A 75 -3.01 1.44 3.98
C VAL A 75 -1.85 0.92 4.82
N VAL A 76 -2.15 0.37 6.00
CA VAL A 76 -1.13 0.00 6.97
C VAL A 76 -0.41 -1.28 6.54
N ASP A 77 -1.14 -2.32 6.10
CA ASP A 77 -0.48 -3.55 5.63
C ASP A 77 0.39 -3.29 4.40
N ALA A 78 -0.06 -2.41 3.50
CA ALA A 78 0.73 -2.02 2.33
C ALA A 78 2.07 -1.37 2.72
N ALA A 79 2.05 -0.34 3.57
CA ALA A 79 3.27 0.38 3.93
C ALA A 79 4.13 -0.40 4.93
N ILE A 80 3.56 -0.81 6.07
CA ILE A 80 4.29 -1.37 7.19
C ILE A 80 4.78 -2.78 6.89
N GLY A 81 3.95 -3.61 6.23
CA GLY A 81 4.39 -4.92 5.77
C GLY A 81 5.60 -4.82 4.83
N THR A 82 5.58 -3.83 3.93
CA THR A 82 6.70 -3.60 3.02
C THR A 82 7.95 -3.15 3.77
N PHE A 83 7.83 -2.22 4.72
CA PHE A 83 8.98 -1.75 5.49
C PHE A 83 9.61 -2.86 6.33
N ILE A 84 8.79 -3.69 6.99
CA ILE A 84 9.23 -4.81 7.82
C ILE A 84 9.98 -5.85 6.97
N GLU A 85 9.53 -6.16 5.76
CA GLU A 85 10.15 -7.26 4.99
C GLU A 85 11.24 -6.81 4.00
N TYR A 86 11.03 -5.68 3.33
CA TYR A 86 11.90 -5.19 2.26
C TYR A 86 12.87 -4.09 2.73
N GLY A 87 12.61 -3.44 3.87
CA GLY A 87 13.49 -2.43 4.45
C GLY A 87 14.62 -3.00 5.31
N THR A 88 14.51 -4.27 5.72
CA THR A 88 15.48 -4.97 6.59
C THR A 88 16.48 -5.80 5.75
N LYS A 89 17.71 -5.95 6.24
CA LYS A 89 18.69 -6.95 5.75
C LYS A 89 18.79 -8.16 6.67
N ASP A 90 18.02 -8.21 7.76
CA ASP A 90 17.89 -9.42 8.57
C ASP A 90 17.14 -10.51 7.78
N ARG A 91 17.85 -11.62 7.54
CA ARG A 91 17.37 -12.79 6.78
C ARG A 91 17.48 -14.08 7.57
N ARG A 92 17.54 -13.98 8.91
CA ARG A 92 17.40 -15.13 9.80
C ARG A 92 16.09 -15.87 9.50
N LYS A 93 16.14 -17.20 9.42
CA LYS A 93 14.98 -18.04 9.02
C LYS A 93 13.92 -18.15 10.12
N ASP A 94 14.34 -18.03 11.37
CA ASP A 94 13.51 -18.07 12.58
C ASP A 94 12.83 -16.72 12.91
N ARG A 95 13.17 -15.64 12.19
CA ARG A 95 12.47 -14.36 12.27
C ARG A 95 11.05 -14.49 11.72
N ASP A 96 10.06 -13.88 12.38
CA ASP A 96 8.67 -13.82 11.88
C ASP A 96 8.58 -13.06 10.54
N SER A 97 7.76 -13.57 9.62
CA SER A 97 7.31 -12.82 8.45
C SER A 97 6.20 -11.84 8.83
N TYR A 98 5.89 -10.89 7.94
CA TYR A 98 4.77 -9.99 8.17
C TYR A 98 3.45 -10.74 8.33
N ALA A 99 3.21 -11.79 7.54
CA ALA A 99 2.02 -12.60 7.67
C ALA A 99 1.94 -13.32 9.03
N GLU A 100 3.05 -13.84 9.55
CA GLU A 100 3.10 -14.46 10.88
C GLU A 100 2.80 -13.42 11.99
N MET A 101 3.38 -12.22 11.89
CA MET A 101 3.10 -11.11 12.81
C MET A 101 1.64 -10.65 12.74
N TRP A 102 1.08 -10.53 11.52
CA TRP A 102 -0.31 -10.15 11.29
C TRP A 102 -1.26 -11.18 11.90
N ARG A 103 -0.98 -12.48 11.73
CA ARG A 103 -1.80 -13.53 12.33
C ARG A 103 -1.82 -13.42 13.86
N ARG A 104 -0.66 -13.20 14.48
CA ARG A 104 -0.60 -13.05 15.94
C ARG A 104 -1.33 -11.78 16.42
N TRP A 105 -0.93 -10.61 15.94
CA TRP A 105 -1.38 -9.35 16.54
C TRP A 105 -2.72 -8.87 15.99
N ILE A 106 -2.96 -9.05 14.70
CA ILE A 106 -4.20 -8.58 14.09
C ILE A 106 -5.30 -9.63 14.24
N TYR A 107 -5.00 -10.89 13.94
CA TYR A 107 -6.02 -11.93 13.98
C TYR A 107 -6.30 -12.40 15.41
N ASP A 108 -5.28 -12.82 16.16
CA ASP A 108 -5.50 -13.40 17.50
C ASP A 108 -5.74 -12.32 18.58
N ASP A 109 -4.90 -11.28 18.65
CA ASP A 109 -5.03 -10.27 19.70
C ASP A 109 -6.19 -9.29 19.40
N TYR A 110 -6.21 -8.66 18.21
CA TYR A 110 -7.25 -7.68 17.91
C TYR A 110 -8.58 -8.33 17.51
N TYR A 111 -8.61 -9.14 16.46
CA TYR A 111 -9.88 -9.65 15.94
C TYR A 111 -10.57 -10.57 16.95
N ARG A 112 -9.91 -11.64 17.40
CA ARG A 112 -10.52 -12.61 18.31
C ARG A 112 -10.77 -12.05 19.71
N SER A 113 -9.82 -11.29 20.26
CA SER A 113 -9.88 -10.89 21.67
C SER A 113 -10.49 -9.51 21.91
N TYR A 114 -10.55 -8.64 20.89
CA TYR A 114 -11.15 -7.31 20.99
C TYR A 114 -12.40 -7.12 20.11
N LEU A 115 -12.34 -7.47 18.83
CA LEU A 115 -13.41 -7.18 17.87
C LEU A 115 -14.64 -8.09 18.06
N ILE A 116 -14.45 -9.42 18.09
CA ILE A 116 -15.54 -10.40 18.28
C ILE A 116 -16.32 -10.13 19.58
N PRO A 117 -15.70 -9.85 20.74
CA PRO A 117 -16.43 -9.53 21.96
C PRO A 117 -17.36 -8.33 21.86
N LEU A 118 -17.27 -7.48 20.83
CA LEU A 118 -18.21 -6.37 20.64
C LEU A 118 -19.59 -6.82 20.16
N GLU A 119 -19.71 -8.04 19.61
CA GLU A 119 -21.01 -8.63 19.23
C GLU A 119 -21.98 -8.74 20.42
N LYS A 120 -21.45 -8.91 21.65
CA LYS A 120 -22.27 -8.95 22.86
C LYS A 120 -23.00 -7.62 23.15
N TYR A 121 -22.57 -6.53 22.50
CA TYR A 121 -23.22 -5.21 22.57
C TYR A 121 -24.16 -4.95 21.37
N GLY A 122 -24.39 -5.97 20.54
CA GLY A 122 -25.32 -5.92 19.41
C GLY A 122 -24.74 -5.38 18.10
N LEU A 123 -23.41 -5.27 17.98
CA LEU A 123 -22.75 -4.94 16.71
C LEU A 123 -22.57 -6.18 15.84
N VAL A 124 -22.77 -6.03 14.54
CA VAL A 124 -22.37 -7.02 13.52
C VAL A 124 -20.91 -6.78 13.12
N ILE A 125 -20.05 -7.76 13.39
CA ILE A 125 -18.63 -7.67 13.05
C ILE A 125 -18.38 -8.13 11.60
N PRO A 126 -17.55 -7.41 10.82
CA PRO A 126 -17.26 -7.77 9.42
C PRO A 126 -16.23 -8.91 9.34
N HIS A 127 -16.60 -10.10 9.81
CA HIS A 127 -15.71 -11.28 9.85
C HIS A 127 -15.18 -11.66 8.47
N ASP A 128 -16.02 -11.59 7.45
CA ASP A 128 -15.69 -11.86 6.06
C ASP A 128 -14.55 -10.95 5.56
N LEU A 129 -14.56 -9.68 5.94
CA LEU A 129 -13.50 -8.73 5.58
C LEU A 129 -12.21 -8.97 6.36
N VAL A 130 -12.27 -9.54 7.57
CA VAL A 130 -11.06 -9.94 8.30
C VAL A 130 -10.40 -11.13 7.61
N GLU A 131 -11.19 -12.13 7.23
CA GLU A 131 -10.67 -13.29 6.47
C GLU A 131 -10.17 -12.88 5.08
N LYS A 132 -10.89 -11.99 4.38
CA LYS A 132 -10.42 -11.46 3.10
C LYS A 132 -9.13 -10.64 3.24
N ALA A 133 -8.95 -9.89 4.32
CA ALA A 133 -7.70 -9.18 4.58
C ALA A 133 -6.52 -10.15 4.72
N TRP A 134 -6.72 -11.27 5.43
CA TRP A 134 -5.73 -12.35 5.53
C TRP A 134 -5.43 -12.99 4.17
N ASP A 135 -6.47 -13.34 3.41
CA ASP A 135 -6.34 -13.90 2.07
C ASP A 135 -5.54 -12.98 1.13
N ARG A 136 -5.81 -11.67 1.20
CA ARG A 136 -5.05 -10.66 0.47
C ARG A 136 -3.57 -10.70 0.82
N ILE A 137 -3.23 -10.72 2.11
CA ILE A 137 -1.84 -10.71 2.60
C ILE A 137 -1.10 -11.95 2.13
N TYR A 138 -1.64 -13.14 2.42
CA TYR A 138 -0.91 -14.39 2.25
C TYR A 138 -1.08 -14.98 0.84
N ASN A 139 -2.32 -15.22 0.41
CA ASN A 139 -2.61 -15.94 -0.84
C ASN A 139 -2.52 -15.03 -2.07
N GLN A 140 -2.86 -13.75 -1.95
CA GLN A 140 -2.83 -12.80 -3.08
C GLN A 140 -1.56 -11.93 -3.09
N HIS A 141 -0.61 -12.20 -2.19
CA HIS A 141 0.70 -11.56 -2.10
C HIS A 141 0.66 -10.02 -1.95
N TYR A 142 -0.31 -9.50 -1.19
CA TYR A 142 -0.58 -8.05 -1.17
C TYR A 142 0.66 -7.20 -0.84
N VAL A 143 1.38 -7.53 0.23
CA VAL A 143 2.58 -6.82 0.66
C VAL A 143 3.68 -6.85 -0.41
N HIS A 144 3.89 -8.00 -1.05
CA HIS A 144 4.93 -8.17 -2.07
C HIS A 144 4.60 -7.40 -3.35
N ARG A 145 3.32 -7.32 -3.74
CA ARG A 145 2.88 -6.47 -4.84
C ARG A 145 3.07 -4.98 -4.52
N VAL A 146 2.89 -4.58 -3.25
CA VAL A 146 3.17 -3.20 -2.81
C VAL A 146 4.66 -2.90 -2.86
N ALA A 147 5.51 -3.82 -2.42
CA ALA A 147 6.96 -3.68 -2.53
C ALA A 147 7.42 -3.53 -3.99
N GLN A 148 6.88 -4.36 -4.89
CA GLN A 148 7.11 -4.26 -6.33
C GLN A 148 6.67 -2.87 -6.84
N PHE A 149 5.51 -2.37 -6.42
CA PHE A 149 5.04 -1.03 -6.79
C PHE A 149 5.96 0.10 -6.29
N PHE A 150 6.39 0.08 -5.02
CA PHE A 150 7.31 1.10 -4.49
C PHE A 150 8.66 1.07 -5.20
N ALA A 151 9.15 -0.13 -5.55
CA ALA A 151 10.37 -0.28 -6.33
C ALA A 151 10.18 0.19 -7.77
N THR A 152 9.06 -0.11 -8.43
CA THR A 152 8.76 0.44 -9.76
C THR A 152 8.72 1.96 -9.74
N GLY A 153 8.02 2.55 -8.76
CA GLY A 153 7.82 3.98 -8.61
C GLY A 153 9.03 4.74 -8.04
N TRP A 154 10.21 4.11 -7.94
CA TRP A 154 11.37 4.71 -7.27
C TRP A 154 11.74 6.14 -7.69
N PRO A 155 11.59 6.59 -8.96
CA PRO A 155 12.02 7.95 -9.34
C PRO A 155 11.28 9.06 -8.60
N VAL A 156 10.06 8.79 -8.11
CA VAL A 156 9.20 9.74 -7.39
C VAL A 156 9.06 9.41 -5.91
N ASN A 157 9.95 8.57 -5.36
CA ASN A 157 10.05 8.36 -3.93
C ASN A 157 10.91 9.46 -3.29
N TYR A 158 10.69 9.73 -2.00
CA TYR A 158 11.62 10.54 -1.18
C TYR A 158 12.60 9.66 -0.37
N TRP A 159 12.66 8.35 -0.67
CA TRP A 159 13.56 7.37 -0.09
C TRP A 159 14.22 6.52 -1.18
N ARG A 160 15.21 5.70 -0.78
CA ARG A 160 15.92 4.77 -1.65
C ARG A 160 15.44 3.35 -1.37
N ILE A 161 15.34 2.54 -2.41
CA ILE A 161 14.96 1.13 -2.27
C ILE A 161 16.04 0.28 -2.94
N ASP A 162 16.60 -0.65 -2.18
CA ASP A 162 17.75 -1.44 -2.63
C ASP A 162 17.30 -2.62 -3.49
N ALA A 163 18.17 -3.05 -4.40
CA ALA A 163 17.94 -4.29 -5.10
C ALA A 163 18.05 -5.50 -4.15
N MET A 164 17.35 -6.58 -4.51
CA MET A 164 17.38 -7.84 -3.77
C MET A 164 18.47 -8.77 -4.31
N THR A 165 18.91 -9.68 -3.45
CA THR A 165 19.94 -10.69 -3.69
C THR A 165 19.38 -12.10 -3.53
N ASP A 166 20.18 -13.11 -3.89
CA ASP A 166 19.83 -14.52 -3.69
C ASP A 166 19.52 -14.88 -2.22
N THR A 167 20.15 -14.18 -1.27
CA THR A 167 19.86 -14.37 0.16
C THR A 167 18.46 -13.89 0.51
N ASP A 168 18.04 -12.76 -0.08
CA ASP A 168 16.68 -12.25 0.07
C ASP A 168 15.68 -13.22 -0.57
N PHE A 169 15.93 -13.65 -1.82
CA PHE A 169 15.07 -14.59 -2.54
C PHE A 169 14.86 -15.89 -1.76
N ALA A 170 15.92 -16.47 -1.21
CA ALA A 170 15.82 -17.68 -0.41
C ALA A 170 15.03 -17.49 0.89
N TRP A 171 15.02 -16.29 1.48
CA TRP A 171 14.20 -16.00 2.65
C TRP A 171 12.72 -15.84 2.28
N PHE A 172 12.43 -15.07 1.23
CA PHE A 172 11.05 -14.90 0.77
C PHE A 172 10.45 -16.23 0.32
N GLU A 173 11.17 -17.07 -0.43
CA GLU A 173 10.67 -18.39 -0.84
C GLU A 173 10.44 -19.32 0.36
N HIS A 174 11.25 -19.20 1.41
CA HIS A 174 11.06 -19.99 2.64
C HIS A 174 9.81 -19.55 3.42
N LYS A 175 9.55 -18.25 3.54
CA LYS A 175 8.41 -17.70 4.27
C LYS A 175 7.11 -17.68 3.45
N TYR A 176 7.23 -17.58 2.14
CA TYR A 176 6.14 -17.48 1.18
C TYR A 176 6.45 -18.37 -0.03
N PRO A 177 6.20 -19.69 0.05
CA PRO A 177 6.42 -20.59 -1.08
C PRO A 177 5.71 -20.14 -2.35
N GLY A 178 6.43 -20.12 -3.48
CA GLY A 178 5.95 -19.57 -4.76
C GLY A 178 6.24 -18.08 -4.97
N TRP A 179 6.81 -17.38 -3.98
CA TRP A 179 7.17 -15.97 -4.10
C TRP A 179 8.14 -15.73 -5.25
N TYR A 180 9.16 -16.58 -5.41
CA TYR A 180 10.16 -16.39 -6.45
C TYR A 180 9.57 -16.52 -7.84
N ASP A 181 8.65 -17.46 -8.03
CA ASP A 181 7.96 -17.63 -9.31
C ASP A 181 7.21 -16.36 -9.70
N GLN A 182 6.51 -15.72 -8.75
CA GLN A 182 5.75 -14.51 -9.00
C GLN A 182 6.63 -13.25 -9.13
N PHE A 183 7.64 -13.06 -8.27
CA PHE A 183 8.36 -11.78 -8.11
C PHE A 183 9.86 -11.84 -8.40
N GLY A 184 10.49 -13.02 -8.31
CA GLY A 184 11.95 -13.15 -8.38
C GLY A 184 12.53 -12.58 -9.67
N LYS A 185 11.94 -12.94 -10.83
CA LYS A 185 12.37 -12.45 -12.15
C LYS A 185 12.23 -10.94 -12.31
N TRP A 186 11.21 -10.35 -11.68
CA TRP A 186 11.06 -8.91 -11.66
C TRP A 186 12.17 -8.23 -10.86
N TRP A 187 12.52 -8.77 -9.69
CA TRP A 187 13.60 -8.24 -8.86
C TRP A 187 15.00 -8.44 -9.47
N GLU A 188 15.21 -9.51 -10.22
CA GLU A 188 16.42 -9.66 -11.06
C GLU A 188 16.49 -8.56 -12.12
N ALA A 189 15.38 -8.25 -12.80
CA ALA A 189 15.32 -7.15 -13.76
C ALA A 189 15.58 -5.80 -13.06
N TYR A 190 15.00 -5.59 -11.88
CA TYR A 190 15.26 -4.40 -11.05
C TYR A 190 16.76 -4.19 -10.80
N ASN A 191 17.47 -5.25 -10.44
CA ASN A 191 18.92 -5.19 -10.22
C ASN A 191 19.69 -4.84 -11.51
N ARG A 192 19.33 -5.45 -12.65
CA ARG A 192 19.97 -5.15 -13.95
C ARG A 192 19.76 -3.69 -14.39
N LEU A 193 18.63 -3.09 -14.00
CA LEU A 193 18.22 -1.74 -14.39
C LEU A 193 18.59 -0.68 -13.34
N ALA A 194 19.31 -1.04 -12.28
CA ALA A 194 19.55 -0.16 -11.14
C ALA A 194 20.47 1.05 -11.45
N TYR A 195 21.31 1.00 -12.48
CA TYR A 195 22.27 2.07 -12.77
C TYR A 195 21.92 2.89 -14.01
N PRO A 196 22.22 4.21 -14.01
CA PRO A 196 21.93 5.09 -15.14
C PRO A 196 22.78 4.78 -16.38
N GLY A 197 22.38 5.35 -17.52
CA GLY A 197 23.18 5.41 -18.75
C GLY A 197 22.76 4.45 -19.88
N ARG A 198 22.34 3.21 -19.58
CA ARG A 198 21.84 2.26 -20.61
C ARG A 198 20.33 2.11 -20.62
N ASN A 199 19.70 2.30 -19.47
CA ASN A 199 18.31 1.97 -19.23
C ASN A 199 17.56 3.21 -18.78
N LYS A 200 16.25 3.21 -19.00
CA LYS A 200 15.32 4.08 -18.29
C LYS A 200 15.03 3.50 -16.90
N PRO A 201 14.41 4.27 -15.99
CA PRO A 201 13.88 3.69 -14.76
C PRO A 201 12.93 2.53 -15.09
N ILE A 202 12.91 1.49 -14.26
CA ILE A 202 12.16 0.25 -14.53
C ILE A 202 10.68 0.45 -14.89
N ALA A 203 10.04 1.51 -14.38
CA ALA A 203 8.66 1.87 -14.73
C ALA A 203 8.44 2.12 -16.23
N PHE A 204 9.51 2.40 -16.98
CA PHE A 204 9.49 2.72 -18.40
C PHE A 204 10.26 1.70 -19.24
N GLU A 205 10.56 0.54 -18.66
CA GLU A 205 11.20 -0.60 -19.32
C GLU A 205 10.21 -1.76 -19.48
N ASN A 206 10.37 -2.55 -20.54
CA ASN A 206 9.49 -3.68 -20.79
C ASN A 206 9.92 -4.90 -19.95
N VAL A 207 9.56 -4.89 -18.67
CA VAL A 207 9.84 -5.98 -17.71
C VAL A 207 8.61 -6.81 -17.36
N GLY A 208 7.52 -6.70 -18.15
CA GLY A 208 6.25 -7.36 -17.84
C GLY A 208 5.53 -6.79 -16.62
N TYR A 209 5.86 -5.56 -16.21
CA TYR A 209 5.14 -4.82 -15.18
C TYR A 209 4.33 -3.69 -15.82
N GLU A 210 3.04 -3.63 -15.50
CA GLU A 210 2.15 -2.54 -15.89
C GLU A 210 1.79 -1.71 -14.65
N TYR A 211 2.02 -0.39 -14.75
CA TYR A 211 1.83 0.55 -13.65
C TYR A 211 0.35 0.60 -13.21
N PRO A 212 0.06 0.50 -11.90
CA PRO A 212 -1.31 0.33 -11.42
C PRO A 212 -2.09 1.65 -11.38
N HIS A 213 -3.41 1.52 -11.43
CA HIS A 213 -4.32 2.62 -11.07
C HIS A 213 -4.37 2.83 -9.55
N ARG A 214 -4.73 4.03 -9.09
CA ARG A 214 -4.96 4.32 -7.67
C ARG A 214 -6.38 3.96 -7.25
N CYS A 215 -6.55 3.49 -6.02
CA CYS A 215 -7.87 3.40 -5.43
C CYS A 215 -8.37 4.80 -5.08
N TRP A 216 -9.58 5.15 -5.53
CA TRP A 216 -10.21 6.44 -5.21
C TRP A 216 -10.46 6.61 -3.70
N THR A 217 -10.69 5.52 -2.98
CA THR A 217 -11.02 5.53 -1.55
C THR A 217 -9.78 5.64 -0.67
N CYS A 218 -8.92 4.62 -0.70
CA CYS A 218 -7.78 4.53 0.23
C CYS A 218 -6.46 5.08 -0.33
N MET A 219 -6.43 5.53 -1.59
CA MET A 219 -5.23 6.01 -2.32
C MET A 219 -4.13 4.96 -2.56
N VAL A 220 -4.23 3.77 -1.99
CA VAL A 220 -3.32 2.65 -2.28
C VAL A 220 -3.54 2.17 -3.72
N PRO A 221 -2.49 1.80 -4.48
CA PRO A 221 -2.66 1.26 -5.81
C PRO A 221 -3.47 -0.04 -5.85
N ALA A 222 -4.25 -0.22 -6.92
CA ALA A 222 -5.07 -1.40 -7.18
C ALA A 222 -4.20 -2.56 -7.72
N LEU A 223 -3.47 -3.19 -6.80
CA LEU A 223 -2.42 -4.17 -7.10
C LEU A 223 -2.91 -5.61 -7.21
N ILE A 224 -3.95 -5.96 -6.46
CA ILE A 224 -4.65 -7.24 -6.61
C ILE A 224 -5.68 -7.02 -7.70
N ARG A 225 -5.35 -7.47 -8.90
CA ARG A 225 -6.05 -7.07 -10.12
C ARG A 225 -7.44 -7.68 -10.17
N GLU A 226 -7.61 -8.88 -9.62
CA GLU A 226 -8.88 -9.60 -9.55
C GLU A 226 -9.91 -8.88 -8.66
N ASP A 227 -9.45 -8.19 -7.61
CA ASP A 227 -10.29 -7.42 -6.70
C ASP A 227 -10.66 -6.02 -7.26
N MET A 228 -10.10 -5.64 -8.42
CA MET A 228 -10.26 -4.29 -8.94
C MET A 228 -11.68 -4.00 -9.47
N VAL A 229 -12.26 -2.91 -8.98
CA VAL A 229 -13.56 -2.39 -9.43
C VAL A 229 -13.32 -1.10 -10.24
N VAL A 230 -14.04 -0.97 -11.36
CA VAL A 230 -14.01 0.21 -12.24
C VAL A 230 -15.44 0.66 -12.44
N GLU A 231 -15.82 1.77 -11.82
CA GLU A 231 -17.22 2.21 -11.79
C GLU A 231 -17.36 3.72 -11.95
N LYS A 232 -18.49 4.14 -12.50
CA LYS A 232 -18.80 5.56 -12.70
C LYS A 232 -19.56 6.11 -11.50
N VAL A 233 -18.92 7.02 -10.77
CA VAL A 233 -19.47 7.61 -9.55
C VAL A 233 -19.39 9.13 -9.64
N ASP A 234 -20.50 9.81 -9.36
CA ASP A 234 -20.62 11.28 -9.47
C ASP A 234 -20.17 11.82 -10.85
N GLY A 235 -20.46 11.07 -11.92
CA GLY A 235 -20.12 11.43 -13.29
C GLY A 235 -18.69 11.13 -13.73
N GLN A 236 -17.82 10.63 -12.84
CA GLN A 236 -16.42 10.31 -13.11
C GLN A 236 -16.19 8.80 -13.04
N TRP A 237 -15.42 8.25 -13.98
CA TRP A 237 -14.94 6.88 -13.88
C TRP A 237 -13.81 6.79 -12.86
N ARG A 238 -13.96 5.89 -11.89
CA ARG A 238 -13.06 5.71 -10.76
C ARG A 238 -12.63 4.26 -10.65
N THR A 239 -11.45 4.06 -10.08
CA THR A 239 -10.88 2.74 -9.82
C THR A 239 -10.81 2.48 -8.32
N TYR A 240 -11.10 1.25 -7.92
CA TYR A 240 -11.04 0.83 -6.52
C TYR A 240 -10.26 -0.47 -6.41
N CYS A 241 -9.43 -0.60 -5.38
CA CYS A 241 -8.65 -1.83 -5.15
C CYS A 241 -9.50 -2.99 -4.60
N SER A 242 -10.80 -2.77 -4.37
CA SER A 242 -11.73 -3.74 -3.80
C SER A 242 -13.18 -3.24 -3.86
N GLU A 243 -14.12 -4.17 -3.75
CA GLU A 243 -15.55 -3.87 -3.58
C GLU A 243 -15.84 -3.03 -2.33
N THR A 244 -15.15 -3.28 -1.21
CA THR A 244 -15.36 -2.49 0.02
C THR A 244 -14.91 -1.05 -0.15
N CYS A 245 -13.83 -0.80 -0.90
CA CYS A 245 -13.44 0.56 -1.25
C CYS A 245 -14.47 1.24 -2.16
N HIS A 246 -15.02 0.52 -3.14
CA HIS A 246 -16.10 1.04 -3.97
C HIS A 246 -17.36 1.36 -3.14
N TRP A 247 -17.80 0.43 -2.29
CA TRP A 247 -18.94 0.61 -1.37
C TRP A 247 -18.75 1.84 -0.48
N THR A 248 -17.54 2.08 0.02
CA THR A 248 -17.24 3.24 0.87
C THR A 248 -17.58 4.55 0.16
N ASP A 249 -17.09 4.72 -1.08
CA ASP A 249 -17.31 5.94 -1.86
C ASP A 249 -18.74 6.01 -2.42
N ALA A 250 -19.22 4.91 -2.98
CA ALA A 250 -20.48 4.87 -3.72
C ALA A 250 -21.72 4.88 -2.82
N VAL A 251 -21.62 4.34 -1.60
CA VAL A 251 -22.77 4.06 -0.71
C VAL A 251 -22.55 4.61 0.69
N ALA A 252 -21.44 4.30 1.35
CA ALA A 252 -21.27 4.58 2.78
C ALA A 252 -21.11 6.09 3.07
N PHE A 253 -20.31 6.78 2.25
CA PHE A 253 -19.96 8.20 2.44
C PHE A 253 -20.85 9.10 1.60
N ARG A 254 -22.16 8.90 1.77
CA ARG A 254 -23.23 9.66 1.11
C ARG A 254 -23.99 10.53 2.11
N PRO A 255 -24.78 11.51 1.63
CA PRO A 255 -25.60 12.34 2.52
C PRO A 255 -26.64 11.55 3.32
N GLN A 256 -26.99 10.34 2.85
CA GLN A 256 -27.82 9.40 3.58
C GLN A 256 -27.22 7.99 3.48
N TYR A 257 -27.32 7.22 4.56
CA TYR A 257 -26.95 5.82 4.63
C TYR A 257 -28.10 5.02 5.25
N GLU A 258 -28.67 4.08 4.51
CA GLU A 258 -29.77 3.22 4.98
C GLU A 258 -30.94 3.98 5.67
N GLY A 259 -31.32 5.14 5.09
CA GLY A 259 -32.41 5.97 5.59
C GLY A 259 -32.02 6.98 6.68
N ARG A 260 -30.77 6.93 7.16
CA ARG A 260 -30.24 7.91 8.12
C ARG A 260 -29.46 9.02 7.43
N GLU A 261 -29.66 10.26 7.88
CA GLU A 261 -28.88 11.41 7.41
C GLU A 261 -27.44 11.35 7.94
N THR A 262 -26.47 11.53 7.03
CA THR A 262 -25.03 11.52 7.29
C THR A 262 -24.32 12.69 6.58
N PRO A 263 -24.80 13.95 6.72
CA PRO A 263 -24.34 15.10 5.92
C PRO A 263 -22.89 15.51 6.19
N ASN A 264 -22.34 15.16 7.36
CA ASN A 264 -20.97 15.48 7.75
C ASN A 264 -19.93 14.42 7.33
N MET A 265 -20.33 13.38 6.61
CA MET A 265 -19.36 12.42 6.08
C MET A 265 -18.63 13.01 4.88
N GLY A 266 -17.30 13.04 4.97
CA GLY A 266 -16.46 13.60 3.92
C GLY A 266 -16.66 12.87 2.59
N ARG A 267 -17.08 13.60 1.56
CA ARG A 267 -17.09 13.07 0.20
C ARG A 267 -15.66 12.97 -0.31
N LEU A 268 -15.35 11.86 -0.98
CA LEU A 268 -14.06 11.66 -1.62
C LEU A 268 -14.05 12.41 -2.97
N THR A 269 -13.70 13.69 -2.94
CA THR A 269 -13.71 14.58 -4.11
C THR A 269 -12.32 15.16 -4.40
N GLY A 270 -12.24 15.97 -5.45
CA GLY A 270 -11.02 16.68 -5.84
C GLY A 270 -10.07 15.84 -6.69
N LYS A 271 -8.89 16.41 -6.96
CA LYS A 271 -7.79 15.67 -7.57
C LYS A 271 -7.10 14.90 -6.46
N ARG A 272 -7.20 13.57 -6.52
CA ARG A 272 -6.78 12.71 -5.41
C ARG A 272 -5.33 12.25 -5.52
N GLU A 273 -4.87 11.93 -6.73
CA GLU A 273 -3.53 11.40 -6.97
C GLU A 273 -2.62 12.42 -7.64
N TRP A 274 -1.32 12.34 -7.36
CA TRP A 274 -0.34 13.26 -7.93
C TRP A 274 -0.20 13.06 -9.44
N GLU A 275 -0.34 11.83 -9.93
CA GLU A 275 -0.22 11.52 -11.36
C GLU A 275 -1.19 12.38 -12.19
N THR A 276 -2.41 12.61 -11.68
CA THR A 276 -3.43 13.45 -12.32
C THR A 276 -3.08 14.93 -12.37
N LEU A 277 -2.23 15.43 -11.45
CA LEU A 277 -1.71 16.80 -11.51
C LEU A 277 -0.65 16.97 -12.60
N TYR A 278 0.13 15.92 -12.86
CA TYR A 278 1.27 15.96 -13.79
C TYR A 278 1.05 15.16 -15.09
N HIS A 279 -0.21 14.89 -15.46
CA HIS A 279 -0.52 14.09 -16.64
C HIS A 279 0.15 14.65 -17.91
N GLY A 280 1.03 13.85 -18.50
CA GLY A 280 1.76 14.16 -19.73
C GLY A 280 3.00 15.05 -19.53
N GLN A 281 3.35 15.42 -18.29
CA GLN A 281 4.56 16.20 -18.01
C GLN A 281 5.82 15.33 -18.02
N ASP A 282 6.98 15.98 -18.17
CA ASP A 282 8.28 15.32 -18.15
C ASP A 282 8.66 14.87 -16.73
N LEU A 283 9.13 13.63 -16.60
CA LEU A 283 9.46 13.04 -15.30
C LEU A 283 10.49 13.85 -14.50
N ALA A 284 11.51 14.42 -15.14
CA ALA A 284 12.47 15.24 -14.40
C ALA A 284 11.86 16.58 -13.93
N ASP A 285 10.83 17.12 -14.62
CA ASP A 285 10.16 18.37 -14.21
C ASP A 285 9.27 18.07 -13.01
N ILE A 286 8.59 16.91 -13.03
CA ILE A 286 7.82 16.40 -11.90
C ILE A 286 8.73 16.23 -10.67
N ILE A 287 9.86 15.55 -10.81
CA ILE A 287 10.80 15.28 -9.71
C ILE A 287 11.37 16.59 -9.15
N ALA A 288 11.70 17.55 -10.01
CA ALA A 288 12.17 18.86 -9.60
C ALA A 288 11.09 19.65 -8.84
N ASP A 289 9.84 19.67 -9.33
CA ASP A 289 8.71 20.36 -8.70
C ASP A 289 8.34 19.75 -7.34
N LEU A 290 8.44 18.42 -7.19
CA LEU A 290 8.26 17.72 -5.92
C LEU A 290 9.40 17.97 -4.92
N GLY A 291 10.51 18.56 -5.36
CA GLY A 291 11.70 18.80 -4.52
C GLY A 291 12.50 17.54 -4.22
N TYR A 292 12.41 16.50 -5.06
CA TYR A 292 13.10 15.21 -4.85
C TYR A 292 14.51 15.16 -5.43
N VAL A 293 15.22 16.28 -5.29
CA VAL A 293 16.57 16.51 -5.79
C VAL A 293 17.47 16.92 -4.63
N ARG A 294 18.72 16.45 -4.64
CA ARG A 294 19.73 16.79 -3.62
C ARG A 294 20.22 18.22 -3.77
N ASP A 295 21.03 18.67 -2.81
CA ASP A 295 21.58 20.03 -2.74
C ASP A 295 22.40 20.45 -3.97
N ASP A 296 22.89 19.50 -4.78
CA ASP A 296 23.60 19.80 -6.03
C ASP A 296 22.67 20.20 -7.18
N GLY A 297 21.36 20.19 -6.96
CA GLY A 297 20.33 20.61 -7.89
C GLY A 297 20.08 19.65 -9.05
N LYS A 298 20.68 18.45 -9.05
CA LYS A 298 20.52 17.49 -10.15
C LYS A 298 20.42 16.02 -9.74
N THR A 299 21.08 15.59 -8.66
CA THR A 299 21.05 14.18 -8.26
C THR A 299 19.74 13.88 -7.56
N LEU A 300 19.06 12.80 -7.95
CA LEU A 300 17.80 12.40 -7.31
C LEU A 300 18.04 11.98 -5.86
N ILE A 301 17.09 12.33 -4.98
CA ILE A 301 17.05 11.81 -3.61
C ILE A 301 16.88 10.30 -3.65
N ALA A 302 15.86 9.83 -4.37
CA ALA A 302 15.64 8.42 -4.61
C ALA A 302 16.68 7.82 -5.54
N GLN A 303 16.99 6.56 -5.29
CA GLN A 303 17.89 5.71 -6.06
C GLN A 303 17.38 4.26 -5.93
N PRO A 304 17.50 3.44 -6.99
CA PRO A 304 17.10 2.03 -6.96
C PRO A 304 18.19 1.10 -6.39
N HIS A 305 19.13 1.66 -5.62
CA HIS A 305 20.23 0.96 -4.95
C HIS A 305 20.78 1.81 -3.80
N LEU A 306 21.62 1.18 -2.97
CA LEU A 306 22.34 1.85 -1.87
C LEU A 306 23.82 2.14 -2.16
N ASP A 307 24.34 1.84 -3.35
CA ASP A 307 25.70 2.25 -3.73
C ASP A 307 25.81 3.77 -4.00
N LEU A 308 26.04 4.54 -2.93
CA LEU A 308 26.13 6.00 -3.00
C LEU A 308 27.55 6.54 -3.18
N SER A 309 28.55 5.67 -3.11
CA SER A 309 29.95 6.06 -3.00
C SER A 309 30.54 6.55 -4.33
N ASP A 310 30.02 6.05 -5.44
CA ASP A 310 30.42 6.42 -6.79
C ASP A 310 29.35 7.33 -7.44
N PRO A 311 29.64 8.63 -7.64
CA PRO A 311 28.71 9.55 -8.27
C PRO A 311 28.25 9.12 -9.67
N LYS A 312 29.02 8.29 -10.39
CA LYS A 312 28.64 7.80 -11.73
C LYS A 312 27.49 6.80 -11.70
N LYS A 313 27.20 6.23 -10.54
CA LYS A 313 26.11 5.29 -10.34
C LYS A 313 24.80 5.97 -9.95
N LEU A 314 24.85 7.25 -9.57
CA LEU A 314 23.69 7.98 -9.10
C LEU A 314 22.87 8.53 -10.26
N TRP A 315 21.56 8.25 -10.24
CA TRP A 315 20.60 8.83 -11.15
C TRP A 315 20.44 10.34 -10.92
N THR A 316 20.36 11.08 -12.02
CA THR A 316 20.19 12.52 -12.07
C THR A 316 18.95 12.91 -12.88
N LEU A 317 18.56 14.19 -12.82
CA LEU A 317 17.49 14.73 -13.65
C LEU A 317 17.74 14.52 -15.15
N ASP A 318 19.01 14.55 -15.57
CA ASP A 318 19.39 14.33 -16.97
C ASP A 318 19.05 12.89 -17.43
N ASP A 319 19.20 11.90 -16.54
CA ASP A 319 18.94 10.48 -16.86
C ASP A 319 17.45 10.17 -17.04
N VAL A 320 16.55 11.01 -16.52
CA VAL A 320 15.10 10.82 -16.59
C VAL A 320 14.40 11.88 -17.44
N ARG A 321 15.17 12.76 -18.08
CA ARG A 321 14.68 13.77 -19.02
C ARG A 321 14.13 13.13 -20.29
N GLY A 322 13.04 13.70 -20.82
CA GLY A 322 12.37 13.26 -22.03
C GLY A 322 11.38 12.10 -21.81
N ILE A 323 11.09 11.74 -20.56
CA ILE A 323 10.16 10.66 -20.21
C ILE A 323 8.82 11.29 -19.80
N PRO A 324 7.78 11.24 -20.64
CA PRO A 324 6.45 11.72 -20.26
C PRO A 324 5.78 10.75 -19.28
N PHE A 325 5.16 11.28 -18.21
CA PHE A 325 4.42 10.49 -17.24
C PHE A 325 2.90 10.61 -17.45
N GLY A 326 2.24 9.51 -17.81
CA GLY A 326 0.79 9.47 -18.00
C GLY A 326 0.02 9.13 -16.73
N SER A 327 -0.98 9.95 -16.36
CA SER A 327 -1.95 9.57 -15.32
C SER A 327 -2.86 8.43 -15.78
N PRO A 328 -2.88 7.28 -15.09
CA PRO A 328 -3.81 6.19 -15.40
C PRO A 328 -5.28 6.63 -15.30
N ASN A 329 -5.62 7.47 -14.32
CA ASN A 329 -6.99 7.95 -14.12
C ASN A 329 -7.46 8.90 -15.23
N VAL A 330 -6.60 9.82 -15.69
CA VAL A 330 -6.95 10.71 -16.80
C VAL A 330 -7.16 9.90 -18.08
N THR A 331 -6.25 8.96 -18.38
CA THR A 331 -6.37 8.09 -19.56
C THR A 331 -7.64 7.24 -19.50
N LEU A 332 -7.99 6.68 -18.35
CA LEU A 332 -9.26 5.93 -18.15
C LEU A 332 -10.52 6.75 -18.47
N ASN A 333 -10.50 8.02 -18.09
CA ASN A 333 -11.64 8.93 -18.30
C ASN A 333 -11.71 9.49 -19.73
N GLN A 334 -10.64 9.37 -20.51
CA GLN A 334 -10.61 9.71 -21.94
C GLN A 334 -11.09 8.55 -22.83
N MET A 335 -11.06 7.31 -22.33
CA MET A 335 -11.56 6.13 -23.05
C MET A 335 -13.07 6.22 -23.31
N THR A 336 -13.50 5.68 -24.45
CA THR A 336 -14.89 5.27 -24.66
C THR A 336 -15.26 4.13 -23.72
N ASP A 337 -16.56 3.84 -23.57
CA ASP A 337 -17.01 2.76 -22.68
C ASP A 337 -16.50 1.38 -23.14
N ALA A 338 -16.50 1.12 -24.45
CA ALA A 338 -15.97 -0.14 -25.02
C ALA A 338 -14.45 -0.30 -24.80
N GLU A 339 -13.67 0.77 -24.96
CA GLU A 339 -12.22 0.76 -24.69
C GLU A 339 -11.95 0.49 -23.21
N ARG A 340 -12.74 1.09 -22.32
CA ARG A 340 -12.60 0.91 -20.87
C ARG A 340 -12.92 -0.51 -20.43
N GLU A 341 -13.97 -1.11 -20.96
CA GLU A 341 -14.33 -2.50 -20.67
C GLU A 341 -13.23 -3.46 -21.15
N ALA A 342 -12.73 -3.28 -22.37
CA ALA A 342 -11.63 -4.07 -22.91
C ALA A 342 -10.35 -3.90 -22.08
N TRP A 343 -10.02 -2.66 -21.70
CA TRP A 343 -8.89 -2.37 -20.83
C TRP A 343 -9.03 -3.05 -19.47
N ALA A 344 -10.19 -2.93 -18.81
CA ALA A 344 -10.41 -3.52 -17.49
C ALA A 344 -10.30 -5.06 -17.53
N ALA A 345 -10.81 -5.70 -18.59
CA ALA A 345 -10.66 -7.14 -18.79
C ALA A 345 -9.18 -7.54 -18.98
N SER A 346 -8.43 -6.79 -19.81
CA SER A 346 -7.00 -7.01 -20.04
C SER A 346 -6.18 -6.82 -18.76
N TYR A 347 -6.44 -5.72 -18.02
CA TYR A 347 -5.76 -5.41 -16.78
C TYR A 347 -5.95 -6.52 -15.74
N ARG A 348 -7.18 -7.04 -15.58
CA ARG A 348 -7.48 -8.16 -14.68
C ARG A 348 -6.78 -9.46 -15.08
N ALA A 349 -6.62 -9.72 -16.38
CA ALA A 349 -6.00 -10.94 -16.88
C ALA A 349 -4.46 -10.93 -16.81
N ASN A 350 -3.84 -9.76 -16.72
CA ASN A 350 -2.39 -9.65 -16.68
C ASN A 350 -1.85 -9.98 -15.27
N PRO A 351 -1.02 -11.03 -15.12
CA PRO A 351 -0.51 -11.47 -13.81
C PRO A 351 0.54 -10.53 -13.19
N ASN A 352 0.97 -9.52 -13.94
CA ASN A 352 2.02 -8.57 -13.58
C ASN A 352 3.33 -9.26 -13.18
N ARG A 353 3.71 -10.25 -13.99
CA ARG A 353 4.85 -11.16 -13.80
C ARG A 353 5.83 -10.97 -14.95
N THR A 354 7.12 -10.84 -14.63
CA THR A 354 8.18 -10.79 -15.64
C THR A 354 8.34 -12.17 -16.32
N PRO A 355 8.20 -12.26 -17.66
CA PRO A 355 8.37 -13.52 -18.39
C PRO A 355 9.79 -14.07 -18.28
N SER A 356 9.93 -15.40 -18.38
CA SER A 356 11.23 -16.05 -18.47
C SER A 356 11.98 -15.59 -19.73
N GLY A 357 13.16 -14.97 -19.55
CA GLY A 357 14.04 -14.53 -20.65
C GLY A 357 14.09 -13.02 -20.89
N VAL A 358 13.36 -12.23 -20.12
CA VAL A 358 13.45 -10.75 -20.07
C VAL A 358 14.51 -10.28 -19.10
#